data_AF-A0A4Q3U2H9-F1
#
_entry.id   AF-A0A4Q3U2H9-F1
#
_cell.length_a   1.000
_cell.length_b   1.000
_cell.length_c   1.000
_cell.angle_alpha   90.00
_cell.angle_beta   90.00
_cell.angle_gamma   90.00
#
_symmetry.space_group_name_H-M   'P 1'
#
loop_
_entity.id
_entity.type
_entity.pdbx_description
1 polymer ?
#
loop_
_entity_poly.entity_id
_entity_poly.type
_entity_poly.pdbx_seq_one_letter_code
_entity_poly.pdbx_strand_id
1 'polypeptide(L)'
;NKRPVPGDFRIQMQFGGLYTTVTPDAEAMALAQQVLAAIDEPLLYARIDLARDDAGAWVLMEAELIEPDFYLDHDPQNGAGFAQAVKARLEA
;
A
#
# COMPACT_ATOMS: atom_id res chain seq x y z
N ASN A 1 8.40 -6.07 -1.20
CA ASN A 1 9.38 -5.40 -0.36
C ASN A 1 10.17 -4.42 -1.22
N LYS A 2 10.04 -3.12 -0.94
CA LYS A 2 10.81 -2.07 -1.63
C LYS A 2 12.20 -1.97 -1.01
N ARG A 3 13.25 -1.95 -1.83
CA ARG A 3 14.63 -1.84 -1.35
C ARG A 3 15.42 -0.83 -2.17
N PRO A 4 16.39 -0.12 -1.56
CA PRO A 4 17.29 0.72 -2.33
C PRO A 4 18.28 -0.17 -3.11
N VAL A 5 18.90 0.41 -4.13
CA VAL A 5 20.10 -0.17 -4.75
C VAL A 5 21.29 -0.14 -3.79
N PRO A 6 22.32 -0.99 -3.98
CA PRO A 6 23.51 -0.97 -3.14
C PRO A 6 24.16 0.42 -3.10
N GLY A 7 24.40 0.93 -1.88
CA GLY A 7 25.03 2.24 -1.67
C GLY A 7 24.07 3.44 -1.65
N ASP A 8 22.76 3.23 -1.77
CA ASP A 8 21.73 4.27 -1.61
C ASP A 8 20.77 3.90 -0.47
N PHE A 9 19.98 4.88 -0.02
CA PHE A 9 18.91 4.69 0.97
C PHE A 9 17.52 4.92 0.36
N ARG A 10 17.45 5.58 -0.80
CA ARG A 10 16.18 5.92 -1.47
C ARG A 10 15.57 4.70 -2.14
N ILE A 11 14.29 4.48 -1.88
CA ILE A 11 13.56 3.30 -2.36
C ILE A 11 12.62 3.62 -3.52
N GLN A 12 12.53 4.87 -3.97
CA GLN A 12 11.63 5.28 -5.06
C GLN A 12 12.16 4.79 -6.40
N MET A 13 11.26 4.38 -7.30
CA MET A 13 11.61 3.87 -8.65
C MET A 13 12.52 4.82 -9.44
N GLN A 14 12.30 6.13 -9.34
CA GLN A 14 13.11 7.16 -10.03
C GLN A 14 14.59 7.18 -9.61
N PHE A 15 14.93 6.58 -8.47
CA PHE A 15 16.31 6.41 -7.99
C PHE A 15 16.80 4.95 -8.13
N GLY A 16 16.09 4.11 -8.89
CA GLY A 16 16.43 2.70 -9.11
C GLY A 16 15.89 1.75 -8.03
N GLY A 17 14.96 2.20 -7.18
CA GLY A 17 14.34 1.36 -6.15
C GLY A 17 13.82 0.02 -6.68
N LEU A 18 14.06 -1.05 -5.93
CA LEU A 18 13.73 -2.42 -6.31
C LEU A 18 12.43 -2.85 -5.64
N TYR A 19 11.43 -3.22 -6.45
CA TYR A 19 10.09 -3.55 -5.98
C TYR A 19 9.87 -5.06 -6.13
N THR A 20 9.30 -5.68 -5.09
CA THR A 20 8.95 -7.09 -5.08
C THR A 20 7.59 -7.27 -4.44
N THR A 21 6.77 -8.19 -4.94
CA THR A 21 5.50 -8.53 -4.29
C THR A 21 5.78 -9.25 -2.96
N VAL A 22 4.98 -8.95 -1.94
CA VAL A 22 5.02 -9.64 -0.65
C VAL A 22 3.61 -10.03 -0.25
N THR A 23 3.46 -11.17 0.41
CA THR A 23 2.24 -11.51 1.12
C THR A 23 2.37 -10.98 2.55
N PRO A 24 1.54 -10.00 2.96
CA PRO A 24 1.56 -9.52 4.34
C PRO A 24 1.11 -10.63 5.30
N ASP A 25 1.70 -10.65 6.50
CA ASP A 25 1.24 -11.54 7.56
C ASP A 25 -0.10 -11.06 8.16
N ALA A 26 -0.69 -11.88 9.01
CA ALA A 26 -2.00 -11.60 9.61
C ALA A 26 -1.98 -10.35 10.51
N GLU A 27 -0.87 -10.08 11.20
CA GLU A 27 -0.73 -8.92 12.09
C GLU A 27 -0.64 -7.62 11.30
N ALA A 28 0.13 -7.60 10.21
CA ALA A 28 0.19 -6.48 9.27
C ALA A 28 -1.19 -6.19 8.69
N MET A 29 -1.89 -7.23 8.22
CA MET A 29 -3.22 -7.07 7.64
C MET A 29 -4.23 -6.52 8.67
N ALA A 30 -4.19 -7.04 9.91
CA ALA A 30 -5.06 -6.56 10.97
C ALA A 30 -4.80 -5.09 11.32
N LEU A 31 -3.54 -4.66 11.36
CA LEU A 31 -3.21 -3.25 11.58
C LEU A 31 -3.69 -2.37 10.41
N ALA A 32 -3.48 -2.79 9.16
CA ALA A 32 -3.96 -2.04 8.00
C ALA A 32 -5.49 -1.85 8.03
N GLN A 33 -6.23 -2.89 8.40
CA GLN A 33 -7.69 -2.82 8.58
C GLN A 33 -8.10 -1.88 9.73
N GLN A 34 -7.36 -1.89 10.85
CA GLN A 34 -7.62 -0.95 11.95
C GLN A 34 -7.41 0.50 11.53
N VAL A 35 -6.37 0.78 10.74
CA VAL A 35 -6.12 2.12 10.19
C VAL A 35 -7.26 2.55 9.27
N LEU A 36 -7.71 1.68 8.38
CA LEU A 36 -8.85 1.96 7.50
C LEU A 36 -10.15 2.23 8.28
N ALA A 37 -10.41 1.45 9.33
CA ALA A 37 -11.61 1.61 10.15
C ALA A 37 -11.63 2.92 10.97
N ALA A 38 -10.48 3.55 11.17
CA ALA A 38 -10.38 4.84 11.85
C ALA A 38 -10.71 6.04 10.94
N ILE A 39 -10.87 5.83 9.63
CA ILE A 39 -11.17 6.88 8.65
C ILE A 39 -12.68 6.92 8.42
N ASP A 40 -13.33 8.00 8.87
CA ASP A 40 -14.78 8.20 8.74
C ASP A 40 -15.16 8.87 7.41
N GLU A 41 -14.67 8.31 6.30
CA GLU A 41 -14.96 8.79 4.94
C GLU A 41 -15.14 7.60 3.98
N PRO A 42 -16.00 7.73 2.94
CA PRO A 42 -16.26 6.66 1.98
C PRO A 42 -15.13 6.56 0.95
N LEU A 43 -13.99 5.99 1.37
CA LEU A 43 -12.82 5.79 0.54
C LEU A 43 -13.11 4.85 -0.63
N LEU A 44 -12.74 5.27 -1.85
CA LEU A 44 -12.71 4.38 -3.00
C LEU A 44 -11.51 3.42 -2.94
N TYR A 45 -10.41 3.93 -2.39
CA TYR A 45 -9.13 3.27 -2.30
C TYR A 45 -8.30 3.88 -1.16
N ALA A 46 -7.27 3.16 -0.74
CA ALA A 46 -6.23 3.63 0.17
C ALA A 46 -4.98 2.77 -0.01
N ARG A 47 -3.81 3.35 0.22
CA ARG A 47 -2.57 2.61 0.44
C ARG A 47 -2.13 2.80 1.89
N ILE A 48 -1.97 1.70 2.61
CA ILE A 48 -1.53 1.69 4.00
C ILE A 48 -0.13 1.10 4.06
N ASP A 49 0.85 1.95 4.31
CA ASP A 49 2.25 1.56 4.38
C ASP A 49 2.63 1.29 5.84
N LEU A 50 3.17 0.09 6.08
CA LEU A 50 3.54 -0.36 7.42
C LEU A 50 5.06 -0.54 7.54
N ALA A 51 5.59 -0.23 8.71
CA ALA A 51 6.97 -0.49 9.09
C ALA A 51 7.01 -1.32 10.38
N ARG A 52 8.19 -1.85 10.73
CA ARG A 52 8.42 -2.44 12.05
C ARG A 52 9.16 -1.46 12.93
N ASP A 53 8.73 -1.34 14.18
CA ASP A 53 9.45 -0.58 15.21
C ASP A 53 10.67 -1.35 15.75
N ASP A 54 11.36 -0.76 16.73
CA ASP A 54 12.54 -1.36 17.36
C ASP A 54 12.25 -2.67 18.11
N ALA A 55 10.99 -2.89 18.52
CA ALA A 55 10.52 -4.13 19.13
C ALA A 55 10.07 -5.17 18.10
N GLY A 56 10.07 -4.81 16.80
CA GLY A 56 9.61 -5.64 15.71
C GLY A 56 8.09 -5.62 15.50
N ALA A 57 7.34 -4.82 16.23
CA ALA A 57 5.89 -4.70 16.06
C ALA A 57 5.55 -3.89 14.80
N TRP A 58 4.47 -4.25 14.12
CA TRP A 58 3.97 -3.47 13.01
C TRP A 58 3.44 -2.12 13.48
N VAL A 59 3.80 -1.06 12.78
CA VAL A 59 3.35 0.32 13.00
C VAL A 59 2.95 0.97 11.68
N LEU A 60 1.98 1.89 11.72
CA LEU A 60 1.63 2.72 10.57
C LEU A 60 2.78 3.66 10.25
N MET A 61 3.27 3.62 9.01
CA MET A 61 4.24 4.58 8.49
C MET A 61 3.53 5.72 7.76
N GLU A 62 2.59 5.38 6.87
CA GLU A 62 1.86 6.34 6.04
C GLU A 62 0.50 5.78 5.59
N ALA A 63 -0.47 6.66 5.40
CA ALA A 63 -1.76 6.35 4.78
C ALA A 63 -2.01 7.32 3.62
N GLU A 64 -1.94 6.84 2.39
CA GLU A 64 -2.18 7.63 1.19
C GLU A 64 -3.61 7.38 0.67
N LEU A 65 -4.44 8.42 0.70
CA LEU A 65 -5.89 8.32 0.40
C LEU A 65 -6.29 9.10 -0.87
N ILE A 66 -5.37 9.86 -1.47
CA ILE A 66 -5.67 10.82 -2.54
C ILE A 66 -4.98 10.44 -3.85
N GLU A 67 -3.65 10.25 -3.85
CA GLU A 67 -2.90 10.03 -5.09
C GLU A 67 -1.79 8.96 -5.00
N PRO A 68 -2.07 7.77 -4.42
CA PRO A 68 -1.03 6.80 -4.21
C PRO A 68 -0.51 6.15 -5.49
N ASP A 69 0.77 5.80 -5.47
CA ASP A 69 1.30 4.74 -6.33
C ASP A 69 0.73 3.39 -5.86
N PHE A 70 -0.16 2.80 -6.66
CA PHE A 70 -0.87 1.56 -6.36
C PHE A 70 -0.09 0.28 -6.69
N TYR A 71 1.02 0.39 -7.42
CA TYR A 71 1.75 -0.78 -7.94
C TYR A 71 0.83 -1.72 -8.74
N LEU A 72 -0.06 -1.17 -9.58
CA LEU A 72 -1.04 -1.96 -10.35
C LEU A 72 -0.37 -2.96 -11.30
N ASP A 73 0.87 -2.70 -11.69
CA ASP A 73 1.74 -3.60 -12.46
C ASP A 73 2.22 -4.82 -11.66
N HIS A 74 2.14 -4.77 -10.33
CA HIS A 74 2.44 -5.86 -9.41
C HIS A 74 1.20 -6.58 -8.87
N ASP A 75 -0.01 -6.11 -9.21
CA ASP A 75 -1.26 -6.79 -8.87
C ASP A 75 -1.44 -8.06 -9.72
N PRO A 76 -1.63 -9.25 -9.13
CA PRO A 76 -1.92 -10.47 -9.89
C PRO A 76 -3.16 -10.36 -10.80
N GLN A 77 -4.04 -9.39 -10.57
CA GLN A 77 -5.22 -9.12 -11.41
C GLN A 77 -5.05 -7.92 -12.36
N ASN A 78 -3.83 -7.40 -12.54
CA ASN A 78 -3.52 -6.26 -13.42
C ASN A 78 -4.40 -5.01 -13.14
N GLY A 79 -4.71 -4.75 -11.87
CA GLY A 79 -5.48 -3.58 -11.46
C GLY A 79 -7.00 -3.69 -11.64
N ALA A 80 -7.53 -4.88 -11.93
CA ALA A 80 -8.96 -5.08 -12.15
C ALA A 80 -9.82 -4.60 -10.97
N GLY A 81 -9.35 -4.79 -9.73
CA GLY A 81 -10.07 -4.34 -8.53
C GLY A 81 -10.28 -2.82 -8.49
N PHE A 82 -9.23 -2.05 -8.84
CA PHE A 82 -9.33 -0.59 -8.91
C PHE A 82 -10.30 -0.14 -10.00
N ALA A 83 -10.21 -0.71 -11.21
CA ALA A 83 -11.11 -0.39 -12.30
C ALA A 83 -12.58 -0.69 -11.97
N GLN A 84 -12.86 -1.82 -11.31
CA GLN A 84 -14.21 -2.19 -10.85
C GLN A 84 -14.75 -1.23 -9.79
N ALA A 85 -13.93 -0.84 -8.82
CA ALA A 85 -14.32 0.13 -7.79
C ALA A 85 -14.69 1.47 -8.42
N VAL A 86 -13.86 1.99 -9.35
CA VAL A 86 -14.14 3.24 -10.08
C VAL A 86 -15.44 3.13 -10.87
N LYS A 87 -15.64 2.04 -11.61
CA LYS A 87 -16.87 1.81 -12.37
C LYS A 87 -18.10 1.85 -11.45
N ALA A 88 -18.07 1.12 -10.34
CA ALA A 88 -19.19 1.09 -9.39
C ALA A 88 -19.49 2.48 -8.80
N ARG A 89 -18.45 3.30 -8.55
CA ARG A 89 -18.63 4.67 -8.06
C ARG A 89 -19.27 5.60 -9.09
N LEU A 90 -19.04 5.38 -10.38
CA LEU A 90 -19.63 6.17 -11.47
C LEU A 90 -21.06 5.74 -11.82
N GLU A 91 -21.44 4.51 -11.46
CA GLU A 91 -22.78 3.96 -11.68
C GLU A 91 -23.74 4.19 -10.50
N ALA A 92 -23.22 4.60 -9.34
CA ALA A 92 -23.98 4.95 -8.13
C ALA A 92 -24.55 6.38 -8.20
#